data_AF-A0A923SS77-F1
#
_entry.id   AF-A0A923SS77-F1
#
_cell.length_a   1.000
_cell.length_b   1.000
_cell.length_c   1.000
_cell.angle_alpha   90.00
_cell.angle_beta   90.00
_cell.angle_gamma   90.00
#
_symmetry.space_group_name_H-M   'P 1'
#
loop_
_entity.id
_entity.type
_entity.pdbx_description
1 polymer ?
#
loop_
_entity_poly.entity_id
_entity_poly.type
_entity_poly.pdbx_seq_one_letter_code
_entity_poly.pdbx_strand_id
1 'polypeptide(L)'
;MSSAKKEFLIKGCIALVLIAMVALCIANPNEGTESGPDCITDGQVVIIEDEMPPLAATVSKTTTKTNVKKYTKKKKLNKKAKKSKTKTKKKTKRSSSTKKSGNKTIKTQKTVVTTTKTITKKKSKIQRIKTTVKTTTRTTTTTQTTTATGGEVKIRDIAPKIKDEILAAFEDGGYKVIVNPKVSYSGVFRSATKTIELKSASSVIYHEMGHFVSFKTGRAESTEEFKDIYKDEKNAYTASNKAYATQSAGEYFAESFKNYTENPSKLKKERPRTYAYVKEKVDEF
;
A
#
# COMPACT_ATOMS: atom_id res chain seq x y z
N MET A 1 9.79 61.72 -2.77
CA MET A 1 10.16 61.53 -1.35
C MET A 1 9.62 60.17 -0.92
N SER A 2 10.45 59.11 -0.98
CA SER A 2 11.08 58.40 0.16
C SER A 2 10.07 57.52 0.92
N SER A 3 10.22 56.24 1.26
CA SER A 3 11.27 55.19 1.24
C SER A 3 10.51 53.85 1.36
N ALA A 4 10.76 52.80 0.57
CA ALA A 4 11.80 51.77 0.71
C ALA A 4 11.76 50.89 2.00
N LYS A 5 11.40 49.60 1.80
CA LYS A 5 12.10 48.35 2.18
C LYS A 5 12.14 47.83 3.65
N LYS A 6 11.76 46.53 3.77
CA LYS A 6 12.33 45.41 4.61
C LYS A 6 12.14 45.54 6.15
N GLU A 7 11.92 44.54 7.01
CA GLU A 7 12.33 43.12 7.23
C GLU A 7 11.26 42.42 8.15
N PHE A 8 10.88 41.15 7.97
CA PHE A 8 11.40 39.90 8.57
C PHE A 8 10.98 39.59 10.05
N LEU A 9 10.48 38.35 10.24
CA LEU A 9 10.57 37.48 11.45
C LEU A 9 9.33 37.25 12.38
N ILE A 10 8.69 36.07 12.18
CA ILE A 10 8.30 35.00 13.14
C ILE A 10 7.69 35.38 14.51
N LYS A 11 6.49 34.85 14.80
CA LYS A 11 6.14 34.08 16.02
C LYS A 11 4.73 33.48 15.93
N GLY A 12 4.62 32.18 16.21
CA GLY A 12 3.39 31.40 16.05
C GLY A 12 2.41 31.49 17.21
N CYS A 13 1.21 30.97 17.00
CA CYS A 13 0.33 30.47 18.04
C CYS A 13 -0.41 29.23 17.53
N ILE A 14 -0.24 28.15 18.29
CA ILE A 14 -0.92 26.86 18.22
C ILE A 14 -2.37 27.08 18.68
N ALA A 15 -3.36 26.68 17.90
CA ALA A 15 -4.73 26.52 18.37
C ALA A 15 -5.06 25.02 18.41
N LEU A 16 -4.91 24.43 19.59
CA LEU A 16 -5.52 23.17 19.99
C LEU A 16 -6.96 23.47 20.41
N VAL A 17 -7.95 22.94 19.69
CA VAL A 17 -9.34 22.88 20.19
C VAL A 17 -9.65 21.43 20.53
N LEU A 18 -9.64 21.16 21.84
CA LEU A 18 -10.21 19.96 22.46
C LEU A 18 -11.73 20.14 22.52
N ILE A 19 -12.49 19.19 21.94
CA ILE A 19 -13.92 19.06 22.24
C ILE A 19 -14.10 17.75 22.99
N ALA A 20 -14.45 17.88 24.27
CA ALA A 20 -14.92 16.81 25.12
C ALA A 20 -16.35 16.44 24.75
N MET A 21 -16.62 15.17 24.48
CA MET A 21 -17.97 14.61 24.39
C MET A 21 -18.23 13.85 25.69
N VAL A 22 -19.14 14.42 26.50
CA VAL A 22 -19.70 13.82 27.71
C VAL A 22 -20.58 12.65 27.30
N ALA A 23 -20.29 11.47 27.85
CA ALA A 23 -21.16 10.31 27.80
C ALA A 23 -22.27 10.46 28.85
N LEU A 24 -23.52 10.24 28.44
CA LEU A 24 -24.59 9.84 29.36
C LEU A 24 -25.41 8.74 28.69
N CYS A 25 -25.11 7.50 29.06
CA CYS A 25 -25.98 6.35 28.87
C CYS A 25 -26.92 6.26 30.07
N ILE A 26 -28.22 6.19 29.84
CA ILE A 26 -29.17 5.56 30.76
C ILE A 26 -30.06 4.63 29.91
N ALA A 27 -30.22 3.41 30.40
CA ALA A 27 -30.88 2.29 29.73
C ALA A 27 -32.42 2.27 29.93
N ASN A 28 -33.11 1.68 28.93
CA ASN A 28 -34.42 0.97 28.82
C ASN A 28 -35.22 0.62 30.11
N PRO A 29 -36.54 0.26 30.10
CA PRO A 29 -37.36 -0.35 29.00
C PRO A 29 -38.89 0.02 28.94
N ASN A 30 -39.62 -0.41 27.88
CA ASN A 30 -40.99 -1.02 27.87
C ASN A 30 -41.92 -0.61 26.70
N GLU A 31 -42.60 -1.64 26.15
CA GLU A 31 -43.87 -1.67 25.36
C GLU A 31 -43.86 -0.96 23.99
N GLY A 32 -44.42 -1.45 22.86
CA GLY A 32 -45.26 -2.58 22.50
C GLY A 32 -46.04 -2.19 21.21
N THR A 33 -46.22 -3.15 20.28
CA THR A 33 -47.26 -3.22 19.21
C THR A 33 -47.10 -2.49 17.85
N GLU A 34 -47.07 -3.34 16.80
CA GLU A 34 -47.69 -3.28 15.45
C GLU A 34 -47.76 -1.98 14.61
N SER A 35 -47.07 -1.99 13.46
CA SER A 35 -47.67 -2.01 12.10
C SER A 35 -46.61 -1.63 11.04
N GLY A 36 -46.47 -2.47 10.02
CA GLY A 36 -46.14 -2.01 8.66
C GLY A 36 -47.37 -2.24 7.77
N PRO A 37 -47.38 -1.84 6.49
CA PRO A 37 -46.27 -1.38 5.65
C PRO A 37 -46.56 -0.08 4.87
N ASP A 38 -45.66 0.26 3.94
CA ASP A 38 -45.74 1.28 2.86
C ASP A 38 -45.46 2.74 3.30
N CYS A 39 -44.65 3.56 2.63
CA CYS A 39 -43.95 3.50 1.34
C CYS A 39 -42.95 4.68 1.22
N ILE A 40 -41.95 4.51 0.36
CA ILE A 40 -41.10 5.55 -0.29
C ILE A 40 -40.13 6.34 0.62
N THR A 41 -38.90 5.87 0.72
CA THR A 41 -37.74 6.72 1.02
C THR A 41 -36.99 7.04 -0.27
N ASP A 42 -37.36 8.16 -0.88
CA ASP A 42 -36.47 8.97 -1.71
C ASP A 42 -35.70 9.90 -0.76
N GLY A 43 -34.38 9.97 -0.87
CA GLY A 43 -33.56 10.72 0.08
C GLY A 43 -32.17 10.15 0.29
N GLN A 44 -31.42 10.00 -0.81
CA GLN A 44 -29.98 9.83 -0.77
C GLN A 44 -29.35 11.06 -0.07
N VAL A 45 -29.06 10.95 1.23
CA VAL A 45 -28.29 11.98 1.94
C VAL A 45 -26.83 11.88 1.53
N VAL A 46 -26.45 12.83 0.69
CA VAL A 46 -25.11 13.23 0.32
C VAL A 46 -24.42 13.84 1.54
N ILE A 47 -23.26 13.29 1.93
CA ILE A 47 -22.23 14.04 2.67
C ILE A 47 -20.92 13.89 1.87
N ILE A 48 -20.49 15.02 1.30
CA ILE A 48 -19.28 15.22 0.49
C ILE A 48 -18.16 15.78 1.38
N GLU A 49 -16.94 15.32 1.07
CA GLU A 49 -15.60 15.89 1.32
C GLU A 49 -15.09 16.06 2.75
N ASP A 50 -14.00 15.33 3.07
CA ASP A 50 -12.80 16.00 3.57
C ASP A 50 -11.52 15.27 3.09
N GLU A 51 -10.51 16.07 2.77
CA GLU A 51 -9.38 15.77 1.90
C GLU A 51 -8.42 14.70 2.46
N MET A 52 -8.23 13.61 1.69
CA MET A 52 -7.16 12.65 1.95
C MET A 52 -5.85 13.12 1.30
N PRO A 53 -4.71 13.07 2.01
CA PRO A 53 -3.47 13.67 1.58
C PRO A 53 -2.91 12.94 0.35
N PRO A 54 -2.58 13.67 -0.73
CA PRO A 54 -2.36 13.06 -2.02
C PRO A 54 -0.92 12.52 -2.18
N LEU A 55 -0.77 11.38 -2.86
CA LEU A 55 0.51 10.65 -3.03
C LEU A 55 1.58 11.53 -3.71
N ALA A 56 2.87 11.34 -3.42
CA ALA A 56 3.99 12.00 -4.13
C ALA A 56 4.57 11.15 -5.29
N ALA A 57 4.82 11.80 -6.44
CA ALA A 57 4.90 11.18 -7.78
C ALA A 57 6.02 10.16 -7.96
N THR A 58 5.68 8.87 -8.10
CA THR A 58 6.65 7.82 -8.49
C THR A 58 6.01 6.64 -9.26
N VAL A 59 6.30 6.48 -10.56
CA VAL A 59 6.11 5.18 -11.27
C VAL A 59 7.21 4.24 -10.82
N SER A 60 6.92 3.07 -10.24
CA SER A 60 7.96 2.18 -9.70
C SER A 60 7.95 0.78 -10.32
N LYS A 61 9.07 0.37 -10.91
CA LYS A 61 9.32 -1.01 -11.37
C LYS A 61 10.23 -1.71 -10.36
N THR A 62 9.71 -2.72 -9.67
CA THR A 62 10.47 -3.50 -8.68
C THR A 62 10.92 -4.83 -9.25
N THR A 63 12.21 -5.13 -9.13
CA THR A 63 12.80 -6.43 -9.44
C THR A 63 13.40 -7.05 -8.18
N THR A 64 13.22 -8.36 -8.00
CA THR A 64 13.75 -9.09 -6.84
C THR A 64 14.63 -10.23 -7.31
N LYS A 65 15.88 -10.27 -6.85
CA LYS A 65 16.81 -11.38 -7.09
C LYS A 65 17.16 -12.05 -5.77
N THR A 66 17.11 -13.38 -5.75
CA THR A 66 17.48 -14.19 -4.58
C THR A 66 18.62 -15.12 -4.93
N ASN A 67 19.65 -15.16 -4.08
CA ASN A 67 20.78 -16.07 -4.21
C ASN A 67 21.00 -16.84 -2.91
N VAL A 68 21.30 -18.14 -3.03
CA VAL A 68 21.51 -19.04 -1.89
C VAL A 68 22.87 -19.73 -2.02
N LYS A 69 23.70 -19.62 -0.99
CA LYS A 69 24.98 -20.34 -0.89
C LYS A 69 24.98 -21.25 0.34
N LYS A 70 25.49 -22.47 0.19
CA LYS A 70 25.57 -23.49 1.24
C LYS A 70 27.02 -23.89 1.47
N TYR A 71 27.43 -23.97 2.73
CA TYR A 71 28.79 -24.33 3.14
C TYR A 71 28.74 -25.38 4.25
N THR A 72 29.72 -26.29 4.28
CA THR A 72 29.86 -27.27 5.35
C THR A 72 31.31 -27.30 5.82
N LYS A 73 31.53 -27.19 7.14
CA LYS A 73 32.84 -27.39 7.76
C LYS A 73 32.77 -28.50 8.80
N LYS A 74 33.89 -29.22 8.96
CA LYS A 74 34.10 -30.20 10.04
C LYS A 74 35.08 -29.60 11.04
N LYS A 75 34.74 -29.65 12.34
CA LYS A 75 35.63 -29.28 13.44
C LYS A 75 35.91 -30.52 14.29
N LYS A 76 37.19 -30.80 14.57
CA LYS A 76 37.61 -31.88 15.47
C LYS A 76 37.48 -31.40 16.92
N LEU A 77 36.95 -32.24 17.79
CA LEU A 77 36.78 -32.01 19.22
C LEU A 77 37.90 -32.72 19.99
N ASN A 78 38.39 -32.11 21.06
CA ASN A 78 39.46 -32.66 21.88
C ASN A 78 39.03 -33.97 22.57
N LYS A 79 37.74 -34.09 22.94
CA LYS A 79 37.14 -35.30 23.51
C LYS A 79 35.86 -35.69 22.73
N LYS A 80 35.49 -36.97 22.78
CA LYS A 80 34.25 -37.48 22.17
C LYS A 80 33.04 -36.81 22.83
N ALA A 81 32.05 -36.40 22.03
CA ALA A 81 30.84 -35.77 22.54
C ALA A 81 30.01 -36.76 23.38
N LYS A 82 29.66 -36.38 24.62
CA LYS A 82 28.87 -37.23 25.54
C LYS A 82 27.42 -37.41 25.10
N LYS A 83 26.85 -36.46 24.36
CA LYS A 83 25.48 -36.49 23.84
C LYS A 83 25.37 -35.89 22.44
N SER A 84 24.34 -36.30 21.71
CA SER A 84 23.97 -35.66 20.45
C SER A 84 23.36 -34.29 20.74
N LYS A 85 23.72 -33.28 19.96
CA LYS A 85 23.19 -31.91 20.11
C LYS A 85 23.16 -31.22 18.76
N THR A 86 22.07 -30.52 18.50
CA THR A 86 21.91 -29.63 17.35
C THR A 86 21.66 -28.23 17.88
N LYS A 87 22.43 -27.25 17.40
CA LYS A 87 22.22 -25.83 17.72
C LYS A 87 22.07 -25.04 16.43
N THR A 88 21.00 -24.27 16.33
CA THR A 88 20.76 -23.37 15.20
C THR A 88 20.94 -21.93 15.67
N LYS A 89 21.67 -21.12 14.90
CA LYS A 89 21.74 -19.67 15.07
C LYS A 89 21.37 -18.98 13.77
N LYS A 90 20.58 -17.92 13.83
CA LYS A 90 20.17 -17.10 12.69
C LYS A 90 20.63 -15.66 12.92
N LYS A 91 21.24 -15.05 11.91
CA LYS A 91 21.63 -13.64 11.91
C LYS A 91 21.12 -12.99 10.63
N THR A 92 20.57 -11.79 10.75
CA THR A 92 20.06 -11.01 9.62
C THR A 92 20.83 -9.70 9.55
N LYS A 93 21.25 -9.30 8.35
CA LYS A 93 21.80 -7.97 8.06
C LYS A 93 21.00 -7.33 6.94
N ARG A 94 20.69 -6.04 7.08
CA ARG A 94 19.98 -5.25 6.08
C ARG A 94 20.83 -4.04 5.69
N SER A 95 20.81 -3.70 4.41
CA SER A 95 21.38 -2.44 3.91
C SER A 95 20.52 -1.89 2.79
N SER A 96 20.59 -0.58 2.61
CA SER A 96 19.86 0.14 1.57
C SER A 96 20.76 1.19 0.93
N SER A 97 20.60 1.40 -0.38
CA SER A 97 21.23 2.49 -1.10
C SER A 97 20.26 3.10 -2.11
N THR A 98 20.48 4.37 -2.41
CA THR A 98 19.68 5.15 -3.35
C THR A 98 20.61 5.83 -4.34
N LYS A 99 20.31 5.72 -5.64
CA LYS A 99 21.01 6.46 -6.71
C LYS A 99 19.99 7.27 -7.50
N LYS A 100 20.34 8.51 -7.83
CA LYS A 100 19.56 9.40 -8.71
C LYS A 100 20.32 9.58 -10.03
N SER A 101 19.61 9.51 -11.15
CA SER A 101 20.15 9.74 -12.49
C SER A 101 19.03 10.30 -13.37
N GLY A 102 19.08 11.61 -13.65
CA GLY A 102 18.01 12.35 -14.34
C GLY A 102 16.65 12.15 -13.66
N ASN A 103 15.62 11.86 -14.47
CA ASN A 103 14.26 11.55 -14.01
C ASN A 103 14.12 10.17 -13.33
N LYS A 104 15.22 9.42 -13.17
CA LYS A 104 15.21 8.05 -12.68
C LYS A 104 15.80 7.96 -11.26
N THR A 105 15.04 7.38 -10.32
CA THR A 105 15.53 7.06 -8.96
C THR A 105 15.60 5.55 -8.78
N ILE A 106 16.77 5.03 -8.43
CA ILE A 106 16.98 3.59 -8.22
C ILE A 106 17.24 3.35 -6.73
N LYS A 107 16.30 2.72 -6.04
CA LYS A 107 16.44 2.26 -4.65
C LYS A 107 16.80 0.78 -4.65
N THR A 108 17.91 0.42 -4.01
CA THR A 108 18.34 -0.97 -3.84
C THR A 108 18.33 -1.34 -2.36
N GLN A 109 17.57 -2.38 -2.00
CA GLN A 109 17.55 -2.95 -0.66
C GLN A 109 18.17 -4.35 -0.70
N LYS A 110 19.11 -4.64 0.20
CA LYS A 110 19.76 -5.93 0.31
C LYS A 110 19.51 -6.51 1.70
N THR A 111 18.94 -7.71 1.74
CA THR A 111 18.77 -8.48 2.97
C THR A 111 19.61 -9.75 2.89
N VAL A 112 20.49 -9.95 3.87
CA VAL A 112 21.32 -11.15 3.99
C VAL A 112 20.92 -11.88 5.26
N VAL A 113 20.43 -13.12 5.10
CA VAL A 113 20.09 -14.02 6.20
C VAL A 113 21.10 -15.16 6.23
N THR A 114 21.84 -15.25 7.33
CA THR A 114 22.80 -16.32 7.58
C THR A 114 22.26 -17.25 8.65
N THR A 115 22.12 -18.52 8.31
CA THR A 115 21.68 -19.58 9.22
C THR A 115 22.81 -20.59 9.41
N THR A 116 23.23 -20.80 10.65
CA THR A 116 24.28 -21.77 11.01
C THR A 116 23.68 -22.86 11.87
N LYS A 117 23.74 -24.10 11.38
CA LYS A 117 23.35 -25.32 12.10
C LYS A 117 24.61 -26.09 12.49
N THR A 118 24.84 -26.21 13.80
CA THR A 118 25.93 -27.00 14.36
C THR A 118 25.38 -28.32 14.87
N ILE A 119 25.92 -29.43 14.37
CA ILE A 119 25.49 -30.79 14.68
C ILE A 119 26.68 -31.56 15.28
N THR A 120 26.47 -32.10 16.48
CA THR A 120 27.37 -33.03 17.15
C THR A 120 26.63 -34.32 17.43
N LYS A 121 27.21 -35.46 17.05
CA LYS A 121 26.67 -36.79 17.36
C LYS A 121 27.37 -37.36 18.60
N LYS A 122 26.62 -38.07 19.45
CA LYS A 122 27.16 -38.82 20.60
C LYS A 122 28.32 -39.72 20.16
N LYS A 123 29.35 -39.86 21.01
CA LYS A 123 30.59 -40.62 20.78
C LYS A 123 31.47 -40.14 19.60
N SER A 124 31.07 -39.09 18.86
CA SER A 124 31.88 -38.54 17.77
C SER A 124 32.88 -37.50 18.27
N LYS A 125 34.10 -37.50 17.69
CA LYS A 125 35.05 -36.38 17.81
C LYS A 125 34.84 -35.31 16.73
N ILE A 126 33.80 -35.42 15.90
CA ILE A 126 33.57 -34.52 14.77
C ILE A 126 32.28 -33.72 14.99
N GLN A 127 32.41 -32.40 14.94
CA GLN A 127 31.31 -31.45 14.89
C GLN A 127 31.14 -30.95 13.45
N ARG A 128 29.93 -31.10 12.89
CA ARG A 128 29.58 -30.60 11.55
C ARG A 128 28.88 -29.25 11.68
N ILE A 129 29.40 -28.24 11.00
CA ILE A 129 28.83 -26.89 10.96
C ILE A 129 28.33 -26.65 9.54
N LYS A 130 27.00 -26.58 9.37
CA LYS A 130 26.34 -26.27 8.10
C LYS A 130 25.91 -24.81 8.12
N THR A 131 26.36 -24.01 7.16
CA THR A 131 26.01 -22.60 7.03
C THR A 131 25.25 -22.38 5.74
N THR A 132 24.09 -21.74 5.81
CA THR A 132 23.29 -21.32 4.65
C THR A 132 23.18 -19.80 4.66
N VAL A 133 23.59 -19.17 3.56
CA VAL A 133 23.49 -17.72 3.35
C VAL A 133 22.47 -17.47 2.25
N LYS A 134 21.35 -16.83 2.59
CA LYS A 134 20.32 -16.38 1.65
C LYS A 134 20.45 -14.87 1.50
N THR A 135 20.75 -14.41 0.29
CA THR A 135 20.82 -12.98 -0.06
C THR A 135 19.64 -12.64 -0.96
N THR A 136 18.85 -11.66 -0.57
CA THR A 136 17.75 -11.12 -1.38
C THR A 136 18.06 -9.66 -1.67
N THR A 137 18.14 -9.32 -2.95
CA THR A 137 18.32 -7.95 -3.44
C THR A 137 17.03 -7.51 -4.13
N ARG A 138 16.46 -6.40 -3.66
CA ARG A 138 15.26 -5.79 -4.23
C ARG A 138 15.65 -4.44 -4.82
N THR A 139 15.45 -4.26 -6.11
CA THR A 139 15.78 -3.03 -6.83
C THR A 139 14.50 -2.41 -7.35
N THR A 140 14.17 -1.23 -6.86
CA THR A 140 13.04 -0.43 -7.31
C THR A 140 13.57 0.70 -8.17
N THR A 141 13.13 0.74 -9.42
CA THR A 141 13.44 1.80 -10.37
C THR A 141 12.22 2.68 -10.52
N THR A 142 12.37 3.95 -10.20
CA THR A 142 11.35 4.96 -10.41
C THR A 142 11.70 5.79 -11.63
N THR A 143 10.79 5.98 -12.58
CA THR A 143 10.98 6.86 -13.75
C THR A 143 9.92 7.96 -13.70
N GLN A 144 10.34 9.23 -13.71
CA GLN A 144 9.45 10.37 -13.93
C GLN A 144 9.29 10.59 -15.45
N THR A 145 8.12 10.28 -15.99
CA THR A 145 7.72 10.69 -17.34
C THR A 145 7.31 12.16 -17.28
N THR A 146 8.15 13.05 -17.78
CA THR A 146 7.84 14.45 -18.03
C THR A 146 7.27 14.57 -19.43
N THR A 147 5.97 14.32 -19.59
CA THR A 147 5.25 14.85 -20.75
C THR A 147 4.78 16.24 -20.36
N ALA A 148 5.42 17.26 -20.94
CA ALA A 148 5.24 18.67 -20.60
C ALA A 148 3.92 19.29 -21.10
N THR A 149 3.05 18.50 -21.74
CA THR A 149 1.73 18.92 -22.19
C THR A 149 0.69 18.31 -21.26
N GLY A 150 0.24 19.11 -20.28
CA GLY A 150 -0.93 18.77 -19.49
C GLY A 150 -2.21 18.77 -20.35
N GLY A 151 -3.25 18.07 -19.90
CA GLY A 151 -4.50 17.93 -20.63
C GLY A 151 -5.24 16.63 -20.33
N GLU A 152 -6.41 16.46 -20.95
CA GLU A 152 -7.19 15.24 -20.87
C GLU A 152 -6.48 14.09 -21.60
N VAL A 153 -6.48 12.89 -20.99
CA VAL A 153 -5.91 11.67 -21.56
C VAL A 153 -6.93 10.54 -21.48
N LYS A 154 -6.91 9.63 -22.47
CA LYS A 154 -7.81 8.48 -22.46
C LYS A 154 -7.37 7.46 -21.42
N ILE A 155 -8.30 6.98 -20.61
CA ILE A 155 -8.01 6.02 -19.54
C ILE A 155 -7.42 4.71 -20.10
N ARG A 156 -7.94 4.23 -21.22
CA ARG A 156 -7.50 2.99 -21.88
C ARG A 156 -6.03 3.02 -22.30
N ASP A 157 -5.50 4.20 -22.66
CA ASP A 157 -4.11 4.35 -23.10
C ASP A 157 -3.12 4.23 -21.93
N ILE A 158 -3.52 4.63 -20.72
CA ILE A 158 -2.64 4.70 -19.55
C ILE A 158 -2.89 3.59 -18.52
N ALA A 159 -4.06 2.94 -18.57
CA ALA A 159 -4.45 1.88 -17.65
C ALA A 159 -4.90 0.57 -18.36
N PRO A 160 -4.15 0.05 -19.36
CA PRO A 160 -4.58 -1.06 -20.21
C PRO A 160 -4.74 -2.41 -19.50
N LYS A 161 -4.42 -2.50 -18.20
CA LYS A 161 -4.56 -3.74 -17.41
C LYS A 161 -5.84 -3.78 -16.58
N ILE A 162 -6.58 -2.68 -16.51
CA ILE A 162 -7.85 -2.65 -15.80
C ILE A 162 -8.87 -3.45 -16.61
N LYS A 163 -9.75 -4.18 -15.91
CA LYS A 163 -10.86 -4.93 -16.48
C LYS A 163 -11.71 -3.99 -17.36
N ASP A 164 -12.05 -4.41 -18.58
CA ASP A 164 -12.70 -3.55 -19.58
C ASP A 164 -14.05 -2.99 -19.10
N GLU A 165 -14.77 -3.77 -18.30
CA GLU A 165 -16.06 -3.40 -17.70
C GLU A 165 -15.92 -2.25 -16.69
N ILE A 166 -14.80 -2.19 -15.95
CA ILE A 166 -14.49 -1.05 -15.06
C ILE A 166 -14.14 0.18 -15.89
N LEU A 167 -13.38 0.01 -16.98
CA LEU A 167 -13.04 1.10 -17.89
C LEU A 167 -14.30 1.66 -18.57
N ALA A 168 -15.21 0.79 -19.01
CA ALA A 168 -16.50 1.17 -19.56
C ALA A 168 -17.34 1.93 -18.51
N ALA A 169 -17.48 1.41 -17.29
CA ALA A 169 -18.22 2.10 -16.23
C ALA A 169 -17.61 3.47 -15.85
N PHE A 170 -16.31 3.65 -15.98
CA PHE A 170 -15.64 4.93 -15.82
C PHE A 170 -16.01 5.90 -16.95
N GLU A 171 -15.91 5.46 -18.19
CA GLU A 171 -16.25 6.23 -19.40
C GLU A 171 -17.74 6.58 -19.45
N ASP A 172 -18.63 5.60 -19.26
CA ASP A 172 -20.10 5.77 -19.24
C ASP A 172 -20.56 6.64 -18.08
N GLY A 173 -19.83 6.60 -16.95
CA GLY A 173 -20.04 7.50 -15.82
C GLY A 173 -19.71 8.96 -16.12
N GLY A 174 -19.07 9.24 -17.27
CA GLY A 174 -18.60 10.56 -17.70
C GLY A 174 -17.31 11.00 -17.00
N TYR A 175 -16.54 10.05 -16.44
CA TYR A 175 -15.30 10.39 -15.77
C TYR A 175 -14.15 10.64 -16.75
N LYS A 176 -13.24 11.53 -16.37
CA LYS A 176 -12.10 11.95 -17.19
C LYS A 176 -10.78 11.83 -16.45
N VAL A 177 -9.70 11.58 -17.18
CA VAL A 177 -8.34 11.66 -16.63
C VAL A 177 -7.67 12.92 -17.17
N ILE A 178 -7.14 13.74 -16.26
CA ILE A 178 -6.44 14.98 -16.57
C ILE A 178 -5.00 14.85 -16.09
N VAL A 179 -4.03 15.15 -16.94
CA VAL A 179 -2.62 15.27 -16.55
C VAL A 179 -2.30 16.74 -16.31
N ASN A 180 -1.90 17.09 -15.09
CA ASN A 180 -1.45 18.43 -14.69
C ASN A 180 -0.08 18.37 -14.01
N PRO A 181 1.02 18.60 -14.76
CA PRO A 181 2.39 18.53 -14.22
C PRO A 181 2.68 19.53 -13.09
N LYS A 182 1.83 20.55 -12.90
CA LYS A 182 2.01 21.63 -11.93
C LYS A 182 1.55 21.27 -10.52
N VAL A 183 0.76 20.21 -10.35
CA VAL A 183 0.27 19.79 -9.03
C VAL A 183 1.39 19.24 -8.13
N SER A 184 1.23 19.41 -6.82
CA SER A 184 2.19 18.94 -5.81
C SER A 184 2.10 17.43 -5.56
N TYR A 185 0.97 16.83 -5.92
CA TYR A 185 0.67 15.42 -5.74
C TYR A 185 0.87 14.57 -7.00
N SER A 186 0.56 13.28 -6.96
CA SER A 186 0.74 12.34 -8.07
C SER A 186 -0.55 12.04 -8.81
N GLY A 187 -1.62 11.94 -8.04
CA GLY A 187 -2.94 11.47 -8.43
C GLY A 187 -3.93 11.84 -7.35
N VAL A 188 -5.12 12.25 -7.76
CA VAL A 188 -6.31 12.37 -6.91
C VAL A 188 -7.52 11.97 -7.73
N PHE A 189 -8.28 10.99 -7.24
CA PHE A 189 -9.64 10.73 -7.67
C PHE A 189 -10.64 11.67 -6.99
N ARG A 190 -11.49 12.32 -7.78
CA ARG A 190 -12.56 13.22 -7.32
C ARG A 190 -13.89 12.75 -7.90
N SER A 191 -14.77 12.24 -7.04
CA SER A 191 -16.10 11.79 -7.44
C SER A 191 -17.00 12.96 -7.83
N ALA A 192 -16.94 14.07 -7.08
CA ALA A 192 -17.78 15.25 -7.30
C ALA A 192 -17.58 15.88 -8.70
N THR A 193 -16.33 16.03 -9.12
CA THR A 193 -15.98 16.56 -10.44
C THR A 193 -15.86 15.49 -11.52
N LYS A 194 -16.03 14.21 -11.16
CA LYS A 194 -15.81 13.04 -12.02
C LYS A 194 -14.44 13.06 -12.72
N THR A 195 -13.40 13.38 -11.97
CA THR A 195 -12.04 13.47 -12.54
C THR A 195 -11.04 12.62 -11.77
N ILE A 196 -10.02 12.18 -12.50
CA ILE A 196 -8.74 11.79 -11.93
C ILE A 196 -7.70 12.79 -12.43
N GLU A 197 -7.12 13.56 -11.51
CA GLU A 197 -6.04 14.48 -11.84
C GLU A 197 -4.70 13.84 -11.48
N LEU A 198 -3.84 13.61 -12.47
CA LEU A 198 -2.51 13.04 -12.32
C LEU A 198 -1.44 14.09 -12.58
N LYS A 199 -0.32 14.05 -11.86
CA LYS A 199 0.85 14.88 -12.22
C LYS A 199 1.52 14.44 -13.51
N SER A 200 1.51 13.14 -13.78
CA SER A 200 1.98 12.57 -15.03
C SER A 200 1.28 11.24 -15.31
N ALA A 201 1.17 10.88 -16.59
CA ALA A 201 0.73 9.55 -16.99
C ALA A 201 1.67 8.50 -16.39
N SER A 202 1.16 7.78 -15.39
CA SER A 202 1.95 6.98 -14.45
C SER A 202 1.11 5.83 -13.88
N SER A 203 1.75 4.84 -13.24
CA SER A 203 1.04 3.73 -12.57
C SER A 203 0.25 4.15 -11.32
N VAL A 204 0.20 5.45 -11.03
CA VAL A 204 -0.71 6.03 -10.03
C VAL A 204 -2.16 5.90 -10.50
N ILE A 205 -2.42 5.87 -11.81
CA ILE A 205 -3.78 5.67 -12.33
C ILE A 205 -4.45 4.41 -11.80
N TYR A 206 -3.71 3.31 -11.63
CA TYR A 206 -4.26 2.08 -11.06
C TYR A 206 -4.68 2.24 -9.60
N HIS A 207 -4.02 3.13 -8.85
CA HIS A 207 -4.39 3.45 -7.48
C HIS A 207 -5.67 4.31 -7.45
N GLU A 208 -5.70 5.39 -8.25
CA GLU A 208 -6.89 6.25 -8.35
C GLU A 208 -8.12 5.49 -8.85
N MET A 209 -7.92 4.51 -9.72
CA MET A 209 -8.96 3.57 -10.14
C MET A 209 -9.46 2.65 -9.04
N GLY A 210 -8.62 2.35 -8.05
CA GLY A 210 -9.07 1.68 -6.84
C GLY A 210 -10.05 2.55 -6.03
N HIS A 211 -9.82 3.86 -5.93
CA HIS A 211 -10.80 4.77 -5.32
C HIS A 211 -12.11 4.83 -6.10
N PHE A 212 -12.03 4.89 -7.44
CA PHE A 212 -13.21 4.85 -8.30
C PHE A 212 -14.02 3.56 -8.11
N VAL A 213 -13.37 2.40 -8.15
CA VAL A 213 -14.02 1.10 -7.92
C VAL A 213 -14.70 1.09 -6.57
N SER A 214 -13.98 1.49 -5.52
CA SER A 214 -14.52 1.55 -4.17
C SER A 214 -15.77 2.43 -4.08
N PHE A 215 -15.72 3.61 -4.71
CA PHE A 215 -16.85 4.54 -4.78
C PHE A 215 -18.05 3.93 -5.50
N LYS A 216 -17.82 3.28 -6.65
CA LYS A 216 -18.88 2.68 -7.48
C LYS A 216 -19.54 1.47 -6.82
N THR A 217 -18.80 0.70 -6.03
CA THR A 217 -19.31 -0.48 -5.31
C THR A 217 -19.75 -0.11 -3.89
N GLY A 218 -20.42 1.03 -3.71
CA GLY A 218 -21.03 1.41 -2.43
C GLY A 218 -20.05 1.74 -1.30
N ARG A 219 -18.91 2.38 -1.62
CA ARG A 219 -17.84 2.69 -0.65
C ARG A 219 -17.25 1.43 -0.01
N ALA A 220 -16.74 0.53 -0.85
CA ALA A 220 -16.19 -0.75 -0.43
C ALA A 220 -15.10 -0.64 0.66
N GLU A 221 -14.38 0.48 0.73
CA GLU A 221 -13.36 0.76 1.73
C GLU A 221 -13.93 1.07 3.13
N SER A 222 -15.20 1.46 3.18
CA SER A 222 -15.89 1.95 4.38
C SER A 222 -16.76 0.87 5.03
N THR A 223 -16.91 -0.30 4.42
CA THR A 223 -17.67 -1.42 4.99
C THR A 223 -16.97 -1.98 6.23
N GLU A 224 -17.75 -2.52 7.17
CA GLU A 224 -17.17 -3.14 8.37
C GLU A 224 -16.35 -4.38 8.04
N GLU A 225 -16.77 -5.17 7.05
CA GLU A 225 -16.00 -6.31 6.54
C GLU A 225 -14.62 -5.88 6.05
N PHE A 226 -14.53 -4.83 5.23
CA PHE A 226 -13.24 -4.40 4.72
C PHE A 226 -12.37 -3.75 5.78
N LYS A 227 -12.96 -3.00 6.72
CA LYS A 227 -12.22 -2.45 7.87
C LYS A 227 -11.61 -3.56 8.73
N ASP A 228 -12.30 -4.68 8.90
CA ASP A 228 -11.77 -5.87 9.58
C ASP A 228 -10.58 -6.47 8.81
N ILE A 229 -10.78 -6.75 7.51
CA ILE A 229 -9.72 -7.26 6.61
C ILE A 229 -8.48 -6.34 6.64
N TYR A 230 -8.68 -5.03 6.56
CA TYR A 230 -7.63 -4.03 6.64
C TYR A 230 -6.86 -4.11 7.96
N LYS A 231 -7.54 -4.17 9.10
CA LYS A 231 -6.90 -4.27 10.42
C LYS A 231 -6.00 -5.51 10.51
N ASP A 232 -6.49 -6.64 10.01
CA ASP A 232 -5.79 -7.92 10.04
C ASP A 232 -4.59 -7.98 9.09
N GLU A 233 -4.76 -7.54 7.84
CA GLU A 233 -3.80 -7.83 6.77
C GLU A 233 -2.87 -6.65 6.43
N LYS A 234 -3.13 -5.42 6.92
CA LYS A 234 -2.25 -4.26 6.62
C LYS A 234 -0.80 -4.47 7.03
N ASN A 235 -0.58 -5.21 8.11
CA ASN A 235 0.77 -5.50 8.60
C ASN A 235 1.55 -6.46 7.69
N ALA A 236 0.86 -7.24 6.85
CA ALA A 236 1.48 -8.10 5.84
C ALA A 236 1.91 -7.33 4.57
N TYR A 237 1.52 -6.06 4.43
CA TYR A 237 2.00 -5.21 3.34
C TYR A 237 3.52 -4.95 3.49
N THR A 238 4.31 -5.25 2.45
CA THR A 238 5.80 -5.20 2.49
C THR A 238 6.46 -4.29 1.44
N ALA A 239 5.67 -3.59 0.61
CA ALA A 239 6.21 -2.62 -0.33
C ALA A 239 6.67 -1.34 0.38
N SER A 240 7.49 -0.54 -0.32
CA SER A 240 8.18 0.61 0.28
C SER A 240 7.25 1.75 0.68
N ASN A 241 6.07 1.84 0.07
CA ASN A 241 5.03 2.82 0.36
C ASN A 241 4.11 2.38 1.51
N LYS A 242 4.50 1.40 2.34
CA LYS A 242 3.64 0.86 3.41
C LYS A 242 2.98 1.93 4.26
N ALA A 243 3.74 2.90 4.75
CA ALA A 243 3.22 3.94 5.64
C ALA A 243 2.01 4.67 5.04
N TYR A 244 2.06 4.94 3.73
CA TYR A 244 0.97 5.53 2.97
C TYR A 244 -0.15 4.52 2.71
N ALA A 245 0.19 3.38 2.10
CA ALA A 245 -0.78 2.35 1.73
C ALA A 245 -1.56 1.77 2.92
N THR A 246 -1.09 1.96 4.15
CA THR A 246 -1.75 1.47 5.36
C THR A 246 -2.16 2.60 6.31
N GLN A 247 -2.22 3.85 5.84
CA GLN A 247 -2.63 4.98 6.69
C GLN A 247 -4.14 4.96 6.97
N SER A 248 -4.95 4.52 6.00
CA SER A 248 -6.39 4.39 6.11
C SER A 248 -6.89 3.14 5.36
N ALA A 249 -8.14 2.75 5.59
CA ALA A 249 -8.78 1.68 4.84
C ALA A 249 -8.92 2.05 3.36
N GLY A 250 -9.23 3.31 3.03
CA GLY A 250 -9.32 3.80 1.65
C GLY A 250 -8.03 3.65 0.86
N GLU A 251 -6.90 4.10 1.43
CA GLU A 251 -5.58 3.94 0.79
C GLU A 251 -5.19 2.48 0.65
N TYR A 252 -5.55 1.68 1.64
CA TYR A 252 -5.30 0.25 1.62
C TYR A 252 -6.10 -0.46 0.55
N PHE A 253 -7.37 -0.10 0.37
CA PHE A 253 -8.19 -0.62 -0.73
C PHE A 253 -7.60 -0.22 -2.07
N ALA A 254 -7.35 1.07 -2.29
CA ALA A 254 -6.85 1.59 -3.56
C ALA A 254 -5.51 0.98 -3.98
N GLU A 255 -4.55 0.88 -3.04
CA GLU A 255 -3.27 0.25 -3.32
C GLU A 255 -3.41 -1.28 -3.49
N SER A 256 -4.37 -1.91 -2.83
CA SER A 256 -4.66 -3.33 -3.00
C SER A 256 -5.31 -3.62 -4.36
N PHE A 257 -6.22 -2.77 -4.83
CA PHE A 257 -6.75 -2.84 -6.20
C PHE A 257 -5.63 -2.70 -7.24
N LYS A 258 -4.74 -1.73 -7.08
CA LYS A 258 -3.55 -1.64 -7.93
C LYS A 258 -2.71 -2.92 -7.91
N ASN A 259 -2.50 -3.51 -6.73
CA ASN A 259 -1.74 -4.76 -6.59
C ASN A 259 -2.48 -5.96 -7.21
N TYR A 260 -3.81 -5.98 -7.15
CA TYR A 260 -4.67 -6.96 -7.82
C TYR A 260 -4.49 -6.87 -9.33
N THR A 261 -4.49 -5.65 -9.89
CA THR A 261 -4.33 -5.41 -11.33
C THR A 261 -2.91 -5.68 -11.83
N GLU A 262 -1.87 -5.30 -11.06
CA GLU A 262 -0.48 -5.43 -11.51
C GLU A 262 0.16 -6.78 -11.18
N ASN A 263 -0.21 -7.41 -10.06
CA ASN A 263 0.38 -8.66 -9.59
C ASN A 263 -0.58 -9.44 -8.64
N PRO A 264 -1.70 -9.98 -9.19
CA PRO A 264 -2.76 -10.60 -8.38
C PRO A 264 -2.23 -11.78 -7.56
N SER A 265 -1.35 -12.59 -8.13
CA SER A 265 -0.74 -13.75 -7.45
C SER A 265 0.05 -13.37 -6.20
N LYS A 266 0.74 -12.22 -6.21
CA LYS A 266 1.45 -11.72 -5.03
C LYS A 266 0.48 -11.22 -3.98
N LEU A 267 -0.55 -10.46 -4.37
CA LEU A 267 -1.60 -10.00 -3.44
C LEU A 267 -2.25 -11.20 -2.74
N LYS A 268 -2.72 -12.19 -3.51
CA LYS A 268 -3.33 -13.43 -2.99
C LYS A 268 -2.45 -14.17 -2.00
N LYS A 269 -1.14 -14.18 -2.22
CA LYS A 269 -0.19 -14.86 -1.33
C LYS A 269 0.08 -14.10 -0.04
N GLU A 270 0.20 -12.77 -0.10
CA GLU A 270 0.57 -11.94 1.04
C GLU A 270 -0.63 -11.54 1.90
N ARG A 271 -1.80 -11.34 1.27
CA ARG A 271 -3.01 -10.76 1.83
C ARG A 271 -4.26 -11.40 1.19
N PRO A 272 -4.54 -12.69 1.50
CA PRO A 272 -5.57 -13.46 0.81
C PRO A 272 -7.01 -12.94 1.02
N ARG A 273 -7.37 -12.42 2.20
CA ARG A 273 -8.72 -11.86 2.44
C ARG A 273 -8.90 -10.58 1.63
N THR A 274 -7.89 -9.71 1.61
CA THR A 274 -7.85 -8.51 0.78
C THR A 274 -7.98 -8.85 -0.70
N TYR A 275 -7.27 -9.88 -1.19
CA TYR A 275 -7.40 -10.35 -2.57
C TYR A 275 -8.83 -10.77 -2.89
N ALA A 276 -9.45 -11.58 -2.03
CA ALA A 276 -10.80 -12.08 -2.24
C ALA A 276 -11.82 -10.94 -2.30
N TYR A 277 -11.75 -10.02 -1.33
CA TYR A 277 -12.66 -8.88 -1.27
C TYR A 277 -12.48 -7.93 -2.46
N VAL A 278 -11.25 -7.59 -2.85
CA VAL A 278 -11.02 -6.77 -4.06
C VAL A 278 -11.54 -7.47 -5.31
N LYS A 279 -11.34 -8.79 -5.44
CA LYS A 279 -11.87 -9.56 -6.56
C LYS A 279 -13.39 -9.48 -6.62
N GLU A 280 -14.07 -9.67 -5.50
CA GLU A 280 -15.52 -9.55 -5.40
C GLU A 280 -16.00 -8.18 -5.92
N LYS A 281 -15.38 -7.09 -5.47
CA LYS A 281 -15.74 -5.73 -5.94
C LYS A 281 -15.44 -5.49 -7.41
N VAL A 282 -14.43 -6.16 -7.97
CA VAL A 282 -14.16 -6.13 -9.41
C VAL A 282 -15.17 -6.94 -10.21
N ASP A 283 -15.72 -8.00 -9.64
CA ASP A 283 -16.73 -8.84 -10.29
C ASP A 283 -18.13 -8.23 -10.29
N GLU A 284 -18.36 -7.14 -9.54
CA GLU A 284 -19.60 -6.35 -9.57
C GLU A 284 -19.76 -5.46 -10.82
N PHE A 285 -18.70 -5.31 -11.61
CA PHE A 285 -18.69 -4.61 -12.91
C PHE A 285 -18.84 -5.61 -14.06
#